data_AF-A0A811L787-F1
#
_entry.id   AF-A0A811L787-F1
#
_cell.length_a   1.000
_cell.length_b   1.000
_cell.length_c   1.000
_cell.angle_alpha   90.00
_cell.angle_beta   90.00
_cell.angle_gamma   90.00
#
_symmetry.space_group_name_H-M   'P 1'
#
loop_
_entity.id
_entity.type
_entity.pdbx_description
1 polymer ?
#
loop_
_entity_poly.entity_id
_entity_poly.type
_entity_poly.pdbx_seq_one_letter_code
_entity_poly.pdbx_strand_id
1 'polypeptide(L)'
;MKKYRHIMYMIVGNNLCFSFLNSITVTTVDFVDNYVFFNNFGPFETQAGLLSKILIQAWFFLISSSVFTTITFFLYCQSTICLRSKLSKKAIAIIYIMLQAFNCGISVKGGYAMDDSQRPFYTAILRKDGIYYGDDVKFNVTALNSGVYLAAILMCVTLSCVYAVMTYCANQCYKELTLRRVHMSAANINFHTQLSKLLLVMSEKEEKVRVISNRNWLTLSSIEYDPYYCLIPEYWKPDPLAIAPDSITLVTHSAVEFVDFIDEHLKTWTGPISMALIVPNPMHVVNVSGMNDIGSDDIVNYAFSYSLAKLELLKAKKSNLITLSLLYQRVSECYNTLRVPLARLKADPELVTDTYNTLRRFSGYPANYLRNIATKGSPTNLIFQTEIENLPSEGFEKALRPLANELLVHGNRRKTLLIVPEFESSLGLEIPRNKLQLREMYNNDDVVEAYTKRSRANNHRIPYLERWMEHSDVDITPFKVIPYQGNRWEPSFIAHRSNLPSHPELLSIVHQDARFQVEEACRDGFDFVIINNLFTVHAGFRKIVDQMIDGAKNDTMRIMLNNYKVFKESLDLLYPINKFKCPEKAVEHMI
;
A
#
# COMPACT_ATOMS: atom_id res chain seq x y z
N MET A 1 32.90 4.21 -2.09
CA MET A 1 33.17 4.04 -0.64
C MET A 1 34.58 4.41 -0.18
N LYS A 2 35.68 3.99 -0.83
CA LYS A 2 37.07 4.32 -0.40
C LYS A 2 37.34 5.81 -0.10
N LYS A 3 36.70 6.72 -0.83
CA LYS A 3 36.84 8.20 -0.68
C LYS A 3 36.29 8.77 0.63
N TYR A 4 35.38 8.06 1.31
CA TYR A 4 34.64 8.56 2.48
C TYR A 4 35.02 7.87 3.80
N ARG A 5 36.04 7.00 3.75
CA ARG A 5 36.43 6.08 4.81
C ARG A 5 36.77 6.79 6.13
N HIS A 6 37.42 7.96 6.08
CA HIS A 6 37.81 8.71 7.28
C HIS A 6 36.62 9.31 8.04
N ILE A 7 35.60 9.81 7.33
CA ILE A 7 34.41 10.39 7.97
C ILE A 7 33.54 9.29 8.56
N MET A 8 33.40 8.16 7.85
CA MET A 8 32.72 6.97 8.36
C MET A 8 33.38 6.44 9.64
N TYR A 9 34.72 6.44 9.73
CA TYR A 9 35.41 6.07 10.97
C TYR A 9 35.16 7.03 12.12
N MET A 10 35.00 8.33 11.86
CA MET A 10 34.62 9.29 12.91
C MET A 10 33.20 9.06 13.42
N ILE A 11 32.25 8.76 12.54
CA ILE A 11 30.86 8.41 12.93
C ILE A 11 30.85 7.15 13.79
N VAL A 12 31.54 6.10 13.33
CA VAL A 12 31.65 4.83 14.06
C VAL A 12 32.33 5.05 15.41
N GLY A 13 33.43 5.81 15.46
CA GLY A 13 34.12 6.12 16.71
C GLY A 13 33.23 6.85 17.71
N ASN A 14 32.50 7.89 17.27
CA ASN A 14 31.58 8.64 18.13
C ASN A 14 30.44 7.75 18.66
N ASN A 15 29.85 6.92 17.80
CA ASN A 15 28.77 6.02 18.19
C ASN A 15 29.25 4.89 19.12
N LEU A 16 30.47 4.39 18.94
CA LEU A 16 31.08 3.43 19.87
C LEU A 16 31.32 4.07 21.25
N CYS A 17 31.86 5.29 21.29
CA CYS A 17 32.01 6.04 22.53
C CYS A 17 30.67 6.30 23.22
N PHE A 18 29.64 6.68 22.46
CA PHE A 18 28.29 6.88 22.99
C PHE A 18 27.68 5.58 23.51
N SER A 19 27.77 4.49 22.74
CA SER A 19 27.24 3.19 23.15
C SER A 19 27.96 2.65 24.38
N PHE A 20 29.27 2.88 24.50
CA PHE A 20 30.04 2.53 25.69
C PHE A 20 29.63 3.37 26.89
N LEU A 21 29.44 4.68 26.73
CA LEU A 21 28.95 5.55 27.81
C LEU A 21 27.52 5.18 28.23
N ASN A 22 26.65 4.86 27.28
CA ASN A 22 25.26 4.50 27.53
C ASN A 22 25.11 3.10 28.16
N SER A 23 26.08 2.20 27.97
CA SER A 23 26.09 0.89 28.63
C SER A 23 26.57 0.95 30.08
N ILE A 24 27.35 1.97 30.45
CA ILE A 24 27.83 2.18 31.82
C ILE A 24 27.00 3.20 32.61
N THR A 25 26.29 4.10 31.92
CA THR A 25 25.45 5.14 32.54
C THR A 25 24.24 5.42 31.66
N VAL A 26 23.04 5.15 32.16
CA VAL A 26 21.79 5.57 31.49
C VAL A 26 21.36 6.89 32.11
N THR A 27 21.55 8.00 31.39
CA THR A 27 21.10 9.31 31.84
C THR A 27 19.61 9.50 31.55
N THR A 28 18.79 9.75 32.56
CA THR A 28 17.40 10.19 32.40
C THR A 28 17.25 11.68 32.69
N VAL A 29 16.23 12.28 32.09
CA VAL A 29 15.90 13.69 32.23
C VAL A 29 14.42 13.79 32.60
N ASP A 30 14.13 14.36 33.77
CA ASP A 30 12.77 14.56 34.27
C ASP A 30 12.49 16.06 34.44
N PHE A 31 11.30 16.50 34.01
CA PHE A 31 10.87 17.90 34.07
C PHE A 31 9.78 18.04 35.13
N VAL A 32 10.04 18.81 36.18
CA VAL A 32 9.10 18.99 37.30
C VAL A 32 9.08 20.45 37.74
N ASP A 33 7.90 21.07 37.77
CA ASP A 33 7.70 22.50 38.00
C ASP A 33 8.65 23.36 37.12
N ASN A 34 9.55 24.14 37.74
CA ASN A 34 10.52 25.00 37.08
C ASN A 34 11.94 24.42 37.05
N TYR A 35 12.09 23.11 37.23
CA TYR A 35 13.38 22.44 37.36
C TYR A 35 13.51 21.23 36.43
N VAL A 36 14.74 21.00 35.99
CA VAL A 36 15.13 19.84 35.19
C VAL A 36 16.07 18.99 36.02
N PHE A 37 15.69 17.73 36.18
CA PHE A 37 16.39 16.74 36.99
C PHE A 37 17.14 15.77 36.07
N PHE A 38 18.41 15.55 36.37
CA PHE A 38 19.28 14.62 35.65
C PHE A 38 19.73 13.51 36.59
N ASN A 39 19.46 12.27 36.21
CA ASN A 39 19.87 11.09 36.96
C ASN A 39 20.68 10.14 36.09
N ASN A 40 21.72 9.53 36.64
CA ASN A 40 22.51 8.50 35.97
C ASN A 40 22.19 7.15 36.59
N PHE A 41 21.51 6.26 35.89
CA PHE A 41 21.25 4.90 36.36
C PHE A 41 22.43 3.96 36.07
N GLY A 42 22.60 2.94 36.93
CA GLY A 42 23.63 1.91 36.80
C GLY A 42 24.71 1.98 37.87
N PRO A 43 25.97 1.58 37.59
CA PRO A 43 27.07 1.55 38.56
C PRO A 43 27.38 2.88 39.27
N PHE A 44 26.88 4.00 38.76
CA PHE A 44 27.14 5.35 39.27
C PHE A 44 25.89 6.05 39.85
N GLU A 45 24.79 5.32 40.07
CA GLU A 45 23.50 5.87 40.54
C GLU A 45 23.54 6.47 41.96
N THR A 46 24.51 6.03 42.78
CA THR A 46 24.74 6.55 44.13
C THR A 46 25.78 7.67 44.19
N GLN A 47 26.36 8.06 43.05
CA GLN A 47 27.42 9.06 42.96
C GLN A 47 26.84 10.44 42.60
N ALA A 48 26.94 11.40 43.52
CA ALA A 48 26.66 12.82 43.27
C ALA A 48 27.93 13.60 42.92
N GLY A 49 27.76 14.84 42.48
CA GLY A 49 28.86 15.81 42.35
C GLY A 49 29.57 15.74 41.01
N LEU A 50 30.87 16.06 41.02
CA LEU A 50 31.64 16.32 39.81
C LEU A 50 31.61 15.17 38.79
N LEU A 51 31.70 13.92 39.26
CA LEU A 51 31.70 12.74 38.38
C LEU A 51 30.36 12.60 37.64
N SER A 52 29.24 12.75 38.34
CA SER A 52 27.90 12.69 37.74
C SER A 52 27.69 13.81 36.72
N LYS A 53 28.16 15.03 37.02
CA LYS A 53 28.09 16.16 36.09
C LYS A 53 28.91 15.89 34.83
N ILE A 54 30.09 15.30 34.95
CA ILE A 54 30.94 14.93 33.80
C ILE A 54 30.27 13.87 32.92
N LEU A 55 29.65 12.85 33.53
CA LEU A 55 28.97 11.77 32.79
C LEU A 55 27.78 12.30 31.98
N ILE A 56 26.95 13.15 32.59
CA ILE A 56 25.80 13.78 31.91
C ILE A 56 26.30 14.68 30.77
N GLN A 57 27.35 15.47 30.99
CA GLN A 57 27.95 16.32 29.95
C GLN A 57 28.50 15.49 28.78
N ALA A 58 29.21 14.40 29.08
CA ALA A 58 29.75 13.50 28.06
C ALA A 58 28.62 12.87 27.23
N TRP A 59 27.50 12.53 27.87
CA TRP A 59 26.32 11.99 27.21
C TRP A 59 25.70 12.99 26.23
N PHE A 60 25.43 14.23 26.67
CA PHE A 60 24.93 15.30 25.80
C PHE A 60 25.90 15.64 24.66
N PHE A 61 27.19 15.73 24.96
CA PHE A 61 28.22 16.03 23.97
C PHE A 61 28.25 14.98 22.85
N LEU A 62 28.21 13.69 23.20
CA LEU A 62 28.31 12.58 22.24
C LEU A 62 27.07 12.46 21.34
N ILE A 63 25.87 12.73 21.87
CA ILE A 63 24.63 12.77 21.09
C ILE A 63 24.68 13.89 20.07
N SER A 64 24.96 15.12 20.53
CA SER A 64 25.05 16.29 19.65
C SER A 64 26.16 16.15 18.61
N SER A 65 27.29 15.56 19.01
CA SER A 65 28.40 15.24 18.11
C SER A 65 28.00 14.25 17.01
N SER A 66 27.17 13.24 17.32
CA SER A 66 26.67 12.28 16.32
C SER A 66 25.82 12.97 15.25
N VAL A 67 24.96 13.89 15.68
CA VAL A 67 24.14 14.70 14.78
C VAL A 67 25.01 15.60 13.92
N PHE A 68 25.92 16.40 14.51
CA PHE A 68 26.83 17.28 13.75
C PHE A 68 27.73 16.53 12.75
N THR A 69 28.18 15.32 13.10
CA THR A 69 29.00 14.50 12.21
C THR A 69 28.19 14.01 11.00
N THR A 70 26.96 13.56 11.23
CA THR A 70 26.03 13.10 10.18
C THR A 70 25.70 14.23 9.21
N ILE A 71 25.43 15.43 9.73
CA ILE A 71 25.17 16.63 8.94
C ILE A 71 26.38 17.03 8.09
N THR A 72 27.56 17.08 8.70
CA THR A 72 28.80 17.46 8.01
C THR A 72 29.10 16.49 6.86
N PHE A 73 28.82 15.20 7.07
CA PHE A 73 28.92 14.19 6.02
C PHE A 73 27.91 14.43 4.89
N PHE A 74 26.65 14.72 5.22
CA PHE A 74 25.62 15.04 4.24
C PHE A 74 26.00 16.24 3.36
N LEU A 75 26.41 17.36 3.99
CA LEU A 75 26.85 18.56 3.29
C LEU A 75 28.06 18.29 2.39
N TYR A 76 29.01 17.46 2.83
CA TYR A 76 30.13 17.05 1.99
C TYR A 76 29.67 16.27 0.76
N CYS A 77 28.86 15.22 0.95
CA CYS A 77 28.35 14.40 -0.13
C CYS A 77 27.56 15.24 -1.14
N GLN A 78 26.65 16.09 -0.67
CA GLN A 78 25.87 16.97 -1.52
C GLN A 78 26.74 17.98 -2.28
N SER A 79 27.74 18.59 -1.62
CA SER A 79 28.66 19.53 -2.28
C SER A 79 29.42 18.90 -3.44
N THR A 80 29.66 17.58 -3.38
CA THR A 80 30.36 16.86 -4.44
C THR A 80 29.48 16.50 -5.63
N ILE A 81 28.15 16.50 -5.45
CA ILE A 81 27.16 16.06 -6.44
C ILE A 81 26.46 17.26 -7.08
N CYS A 82 26.03 18.23 -6.27
CA CYS A 82 25.05 19.24 -6.65
C CYS A 82 25.61 20.68 -6.74
N LEU A 83 26.78 20.98 -6.15
CA LEU A 83 27.38 22.32 -6.25
C LEU A 83 28.36 22.42 -7.43
N ARG A 84 28.27 23.52 -8.20
CA ARG A 84 29.24 23.83 -9.28
C ARG A 84 30.67 24.00 -8.74
N SER A 85 30.82 24.61 -7.56
CA SER A 85 32.08 24.69 -6.81
C SER A 85 32.05 23.70 -5.64
N LYS A 86 32.93 22.70 -5.69
CA LYS A 86 33.03 21.69 -4.63
C LYS A 86 33.59 22.32 -3.36
N LEU A 87 32.96 22.04 -2.22
CA LEU A 87 33.55 22.39 -0.92
C LEU A 87 34.86 21.62 -0.74
N SER A 88 35.94 22.34 -0.41
CA SER A 88 37.24 21.71 -0.16
C SER A 88 37.19 20.90 1.13
N LYS A 89 38.00 19.82 1.21
CA LYS A 89 38.14 19.04 2.44
C LYS A 89 38.55 19.92 3.64
N LYS A 90 39.33 20.98 3.39
CA LYS A 90 39.75 21.94 4.42
C LYS A 90 38.56 22.75 4.95
N ALA A 91 37.69 23.24 4.07
CA ALA A 91 36.51 24.01 4.48
C ALA A 91 35.55 23.18 5.35
N ILE A 92 35.34 21.92 5.00
CA ILE A 92 34.46 21.02 5.77
C ILE A 92 35.07 20.63 7.11
N ALA A 93 36.39 20.39 7.15
CA ALA A 93 37.09 20.18 8.41
C ALA A 93 36.96 21.40 9.34
N ILE A 94 37.07 22.63 8.81
CA ILE A 94 36.89 23.86 9.58
C ILE A 94 35.46 23.96 10.14
N ILE A 95 34.44 23.74 9.30
CA ILE A 95 33.03 23.77 9.74
C ILE A 95 32.79 22.74 10.86
N TYR A 96 33.30 21.52 10.68
CA TYR A 96 33.18 20.48 11.69
C TYR A 96 33.84 20.86 13.01
N ILE A 97 35.06 21.39 12.97
CA ILE A 97 35.78 21.83 14.16
C ILE A 97 35.02 22.96 14.87
N MET A 98 34.46 23.92 14.14
CA MET A 98 33.65 24.99 14.73
C MET A 98 32.39 24.45 15.42
N LEU A 99 31.67 23.50 14.79
CA LEU A 99 30.51 22.86 15.38
C LEU A 99 30.86 22.09 16.67
N GLN A 100 31.99 21.38 16.67
CA GLN A 100 32.44 20.63 17.84
C GLN A 100 32.95 21.55 18.97
N ALA A 101 33.61 22.66 18.63
CA ALA A 101 34.00 23.68 19.61
C ALA A 101 32.77 24.33 20.28
N PHE A 102 31.73 24.61 19.48
CA PHE A 102 30.46 25.10 19.98
C PHE A 102 29.75 24.08 20.89
N ASN A 103 29.70 22.81 20.45
CA ASN A 103 29.14 21.70 21.23
C ASN A 103 29.83 21.54 22.60
N CYS A 104 31.16 21.63 22.61
CA CYS A 104 31.97 21.59 23.82
C CYS A 104 31.64 22.76 24.76
N GLY A 105 31.57 23.98 24.22
CA GLY A 105 31.24 25.18 25.01
C GLY A 105 29.84 25.13 25.66
N ILE A 106 28.84 24.60 24.95
CA ILE A 106 27.48 24.38 25.48
C ILE A 106 27.51 23.32 26.58
N SER A 107 28.16 22.19 26.33
CA SER A 107 28.20 21.06 27.27
C SER A 107 28.85 21.46 28.60
N VAL A 108 29.98 22.18 28.54
CA VAL A 108 30.68 22.69 29.73
C VAL A 108 29.82 23.68 30.52
N LYS A 109 29.18 24.65 29.84
CA LYS A 109 28.27 25.61 30.52
C LYS A 109 27.07 24.90 31.15
N GLY A 110 26.55 23.86 30.50
CA GLY A 110 25.45 23.04 31.00
C GLY A 110 25.77 22.41 32.35
N GLY A 111 26.97 21.87 32.49
CA GLY A 111 27.41 21.25 33.74
C GLY A 111 27.65 22.20 34.90
N TYR A 112 28.13 23.42 34.63
CA TYR A 112 28.37 24.43 35.68
C TYR A 112 27.09 24.95 36.33
N ALA A 113 25.96 24.90 35.61
CA ALA A 113 24.68 25.36 36.14
C ALA A 113 23.79 24.22 36.67
N MET A 114 24.35 23.02 36.84
CA MET A 114 23.77 21.96 37.65
C MET A 114 24.10 22.19 39.13
N ASP A 115 23.06 22.34 39.94
CA ASP A 115 23.11 22.43 41.40
C ASP A 115 22.84 21.06 42.03
N ASP A 116 23.61 20.73 43.06
CA ASP A 116 23.49 19.52 43.89
C ASP A 116 23.46 19.82 45.39
N SER A 117 23.40 21.10 45.78
CA SER A 117 23.56 21.57 47.16
C SER A 117 22.29 21.46 48.02
N GLN A 118 21.09 21.60 47.43
CA GLN A 118 19.81 21.64 48.17
C GLN A 118 18.91 20.41 47.96
N ARG A 119 19.49 19.21 48.04
CA ARG A 119 18.79 17.94 47.74
C ARG A 119 17.48 17.70 48.52
N PRO A 120 17.35 18.01 49.82
CA PRO A 120 16.09 17.82 50.56
C PRO A 120 14.93 18.65 49.99
N PHE A 121 15.20 19.88 49.57
CA PHE A 121 14.23 20.78 48.95
C PHE A 121 13.72 20.20 47.61
N TYR A 122 14.65 19.79 46.73
CA TYR A 122 14.30 19.24 45.43
C TYR A 122 13.62 17.87 45.49
N THR A 123 13.94 17.05 46.50
CA THR A 123 13.27 15.76 46.73
C THR A 123 11.80 15.95 47.13
N ALA A 124 11.49 17.02 47.86
CA ALA A 124 10.10 17.36 48.21
C ALA A 124 9.29 17.78 46.97
N ILE A 125 9.92 18.48 46.02
CA ILE A 125 9.31 18.85 44.73
C ILE A 125 8.97 17.60 43.90
N LEU A 126 9.92 16.68 43.74
CA LEU A 126 9.70 15.44 42.98
C LEU A 126 8.56 14.59 43.57
N ARG A 127 8.51 14.46 44.90
CA ARG A 127 7.47 13.69 45.61
C ARG A 127 6.06 14.28 45.44
N LYS A 128 5.95 15.59 45.25
CA LYS A 128 4.66 16.26 45.02
C LYS A 128 4.02 15.83 43.70
N ASP A 129 4.84 15.56 42.69
CA ASP A 129 4.40 15.14 41.34
C ASP A 129 4.46 13.61 41.14
N GLY A 130 4.59 12.85 42.23
CA GLY A 130 4.56 11.39 42.21
C GLY A 130 5.84 10.73 41.67
N ILE A 131 6.95 11.48 41.54
CA ILE A 131 8.24 10.95 41.12
C ILE A 131 9.06 10.57 42.34
N TYR A 132 9.37 9.27 42.46
CA TYR A 132 10.13 8.71 43.57
C TYR A 132 11.44 8.12 43.07
N TYR A 133 12.54 8.81 43.33
CA TYR A 133 13.87 8.19 43.31
C TYR A 133 14.11 7.51 44.66
N GLY A 134 14.76 6.34 44.68
CA GLY A 134 15.16 5.68 45.92
C GLY A 134 16.04 6.60 46.78
N ASP A 135 16.02 6.43 48.12
CA ASP A 135 16.69 7.36 49.05
C ASP A 135 18.21 7.51 48.77
N ASP A 136 18.83 6.47 48.21
CA ASP A 136 20.24 6.43 47.84
C ASP A 136 20.57 7.06 46.47
N VAL A 137 19.57 7.34 45.63
CA VAL A 137 19.74 7.75 44.22
C VAL A 137 20.06 9.25 44.07
N LYS A 138 21.28 9.58 43.65
CA LYS A 138 21.75 10.97 43.55
C LYS A 138 21.37 11.58 42.20
N PHE A 139 20.77 12.77 42.21
CA PHE A 139 20.40 13.51 41.00
C PHE A 139 21.03 14.91 40.98
N ASN A 140 21.22 15.46 39.78
CA ASN A 140 21.61 16.86 39.56
C ASN A 140 20.38 17.64 39.11
N VAL A 141 20.27 18.91 39.49
CA VAL A 141 19.12 19.73 39.10
C VAL A 141 19.57 21.06 38.52
N THR A 142 18.81 21.59 37.57
CA THR A 142 18.97 22.96 37.10
C THR A 142 17.61 23.63 36.95
N ALA A 143 17.53 24.92 37.20
CA ALA A 143 16.30 25.67 36.99
C ALA A 143 16.07 25.94 35.49
N LEU A 144 14.82 25.99 35.04
CA LEU A 144 14.45 26.32 33.65
C LEU A 144 14.85 27.75 33.26
N ASN A 145 15.05 28.66 34.21
CA ASN A 145 15.56 30.00 33.93
C ASN A 145 17.11 30.08 33.96
N SER A 146 17.80 28.96 34.16
CA SER A 146 19.26 28.92 34.19
C SER A 146 19.86 29.03 32.78
N GLY A 147 21.15 29.38 32.72
CA GLY A 147 21.91 29.36 31.46
C GLY A 147 21.93 28.00 30.75
N VAL A 148 21.60 26.90 31.44
CA VAL A 148 21.50 25.54 30.84
C VAL A 148 20.30 25.41 29.94
N TYR A 149 19.13 25.89 30.36
CA TYR A 149 17.93 25.85 29.53
C TYR A 149 18.09 26.75 28.30
N LEU A 150 18.72 27.91 28.46
CA LEU A 150 19.05 28.78 27.32
C LEU A 150 20.04 28.09 26.35
N ALA A 151 21.01 27.34 26.88
CA ALA A 151 21.97 26.58 26.07
C ALA A 151 21.34 25.35 25.39
N ALA A 152 20.38 24.68 26.05
CA ALA A 152 19.60 23.59 25.48
C ALA A 152 18.63 24.10 24.40
N ILE A 153 17.96 25.23 24.62
CA ILE A 153 17.17 25.92 23.58
C ILE A 153 18.10 26.32 22.43
N LEU A 154 19.26 26.90 22.70
CA LEU A 154 20.20 27.29 21.66
C LEU A 154 20.69 26.06 20.86
N MET A 155 20.90 24.93 21.53
CA MET A 155 21.24 23.66 20.88
C MET A 155 20.09 23.14 20.02
N CYS A 156 18.85 23.15 20.51
CA CYS A 156 17.65 22.78 19.75
C CYS A 156 17.41 23.71 18.56
N VAL A 157 17.52 25.03 18.74
CA VAL A 157 17.41 26.02 17.67
C VAL A 157 18.52 25.82 16.64
N THR A 158 19.76 25.57 17.07
CA THR A 158 20.87 25.29 16.15
C THR A 158 20.63 23.99 15.38
N LEU A 159 20.15 22.93 16.05
CA LEU A 159 19.76 21.67 15.41
C LEU A 159 18.66 21.91 14.38
N SER A 160 17.58 22.61 14.73
CA SER A 160 16.45 22.93 13.85
C SER A 160 16.88 23.78 12.65
N CYS A 161 17.69 24.83 12.85
CA CYS A 161 18.23 25.63 11.76
C CYS A 161 19.09 24.79 10.82
N VAL A 162 19.90 23.88 11.35
CA VAL A 162 20.75 23.01 10.54
C VAL A 162 19.94 21.95 9.79
N TYR A 163 18.88 21.39 10.39
CA TYR A 163 17.92 20.52 9.71
C TYR A 163 17.16 21.24 8.59
N ALA A 164 16.77 22.50 8.79
CA ALA A 164 16.13 23.32 7.77
C ALA A 164 17.07 23.56 6.58
N VAL A 165 18.35 23.86 6.85
CA VAL A 165 19.38 23.97 5.81
C VAL A 165 19.55 22.66 5.07
N MET A 166 19.62 21.52 5.76
CA MET A 166 19.71 20.20 5.12
C MET A 166 18.50 19.89 4.23
N THR A 167 17.29 20.17 4.70
CA THR A 167 16.05 19.90 3.96
C THR A 167 15.95 20.77 2.71
N TYR A 168 16.29 22.06 2.83
CA TYR A 168 16.41 22.97 1.69
C TYR A 168 17.43 22.44 0.67
N CYS A 169 18.61 22.06 1.15
CA CYS A 169 19.68 21.49 0.36
C CYS A 169 19.28 20.18 -0.35
N ALA A 170 18.62 19.25 0.35
CA ALA A 170 18.12 17.99 -0.21
C ALA A 170 17.10 18.25 -1.32
N ASN A 171 16.17 19.18 -1.10
CA ASN A 171 15.16 19.57 -2.09
C ASN A 171 15.79 20.20 -3.33
N GLN A 172 16.76 21.10 -3.17
CA GLN A 172 17.49 21.69 -4.30
C GLN A 172 18.27 20.63 -5.09
N CYS A 173 18.90 19.68 -4.40
CA CYS A 173 19.64 18.58 -5.06
C CYS A 173 18.68 17.63 -5.78
N TYR A 174 17.50 17.34 -5.22
CA TYR A 174 16.45 16.56 -5.88
C TYR A 174 15.95 17.23 -7.16
N LYS A 175 15.68 18.55 -7.13
CA LYS A 175 15.28 19.31 -8.32
C LYS A 175 16.33 19.25 -9.42
N GLU A 176 17.61 19.44 -9.07
CA GLU A 176 18.70 19.41 -10.05
C GLU A 176 19.00 18.00 -10.58
N LEU A 177 18.84 16.96 -9.74
CA LEU A 177 18.94 15.55 -10.17
C LEU A 177 17.78 15.14 -11.08
N THR A 178 16.58 15.68 -10.87
CA THR A 178 15.42 15.44 -11.72
C THR A 178 15.59 16.09 -13.09
N LEU A 179 16.22 17.27 -13.15
CA LEU A 179 16.56 17.97 -14.39
C LEU A 179 17.70 17.31 -15.18
N ARG A 180 18.65 16.62 -14.53
CA ARG A 180 19.87 16.04 -15.15
C ARG A 180 19.84 14.52 -15.36
N ARG A 181 18.65 13.93 -15.52
CA ARG A 181 18.35 12.47 -15.48
C ARG A 181 19.18 11.51 -16.36
N VAL A 182 20.17 11.95 -17.12
CA VAL A 182 20.81 11.16 -18.20
C VAL A 182 22.04 10.34 -17.76
N HIS A 183 22.63 10.53 -16.57
CA HIS A 183 23.94 9.90 -16.26
C HIS A 183 24.13 9.24 -14.88
N MET A 184 23.08 8.84 -14.15
CA MET A 184 23.26 8.11 -12.88
C MET A 184 22.75 6.67 -12.92
N SER A 185 23.50 5.77 -12.26
CA SER A 185 23.08 4.39 -12.06
C SER A 185 21.89 4.29 -11.09
N ALA A 186 21.03 3.28 -11.28
CA ALA A 186 19.82 3.07 -10.49
C ALA A 186 20.06 3.03 -8.96
N ALA A 187 21.22 2.51 -8.52
CA ALA A 187 21.58 2.45 -7.11
C ALA A 187 21.77 3.82 -6.46
N ASN A 188 22.34 4.79 -7.18
CA ASN A 188 22.53 6.15 -6.66
C ASN A 188 21.21 6.91 -6.58
N ILE A 189 20.32 6.71 -7.56
CA ILE A 189 18.97 7.30 -7.55
C ILE A 189 18.21 6.78 -6.33
N ASN A 190 18.22 5.46 -6.09
CA ASN A 190 17.48 4.84 -5.00
C ASN A 190 17.99 5.29 -3.62
N PHE A 191 19.31 5.42 -3.44
CA PHE A 191 19.90 5.94 -2.21
C PHE A 191 19.47 7.38 -1.93
N HIS A 192 19.51 8.27 -2.94
CA HIS A 192 19.11 9.67 -2.77
C HIS A 192 17.59 9.82 -2.55
N THR A 193 16.77 9.01 -3.21
CA THR A 193 15.31 8.99 -2.98
C THR A 193 14.98 8.53 -1.56
N GLN A 194 15.62 7.47 -1.06
CA GLN A 194 15.42 7.01 0.32
C GLN A 194 15.88 8.05 1.35
N LEU A 195 17.02 8.71 1.12
CA LEU A 195 17.53 9.74 2.02
C LEU A 195 16.64 10.98 2.06
N SER A 196 16.08 11.42 0.93
CA SER A 196 15.12 12.53 0.88
C SER A 196 13.81 12.19 1.59
N LYS A 197 13.32 10.95 1.45
CA LYS A 197 12.13 10.47 2.18
C LYS A 197 12.36 10.46 3.68
N LEU A 198 13.52 9.97 4.14
CA LEU A 198 13.86 9.92 5.56
C LEU A 198 13.94 11.32 6.20
N LEU A 199 14.40 12.33 5.44
CA LEU A 199 14.53 13.71 5.90
C LEU A 199 13.19 14.48 5.89
N LEU A 200 12.27 14.17 4.98
CA LEU A 200 10.90 14.73 4.97
C LEU A 200 10.07 14.22 6.15
N VAL A 201 10.17 12.93 6.48
CA VAL A 201 9.45 12.29 7.61
C VAL A 201 9.80 12.92 8.97
N MET A 202 10.96 13.56 9.10
CA MET A 202 11.38 14.22 10.35
C MET A 202 10.94 15.68 10.47
N SER A 203 10.52 16.33 9.38
CA SER A 203 10.08 17.74 9.36
C SER A 203 8.58 17.93 9.62
N GLU A 204 7.77 16.89 9.51
CA GLU A 204 6.29 16.99 9.56
C GLU A 204 5.68 16.62 10.92
N LYS A 205 6.49 16.46 11.99
CA LYS A 205 5.97 16.00 13.29
C LYS A 205 5.52 17.07 14.28
N GLU A 206 5.64 18.35 13.98
CA GLU A 206 5.04 19.38 14.83
C GLU A 206 4.12 20.29 14.02
N GLU A 207 2.87 20.33 14.49
CA GLU A 207 1.82 21.30 14.17
C GLU A 207 0.73 20.84 13.18
N LYS A 208 -0.26 20.09 13.70
CA LYS A 208 -1.71 20.38 13.55
C LYS A 208 -2.57 19.25 14.14
N VAL A 209 -2.74 19.27 15.46
CA VAL A 209 -3.95 18.71 16.08
C VAL A 209 -4.42 19.70 17.13
N ARG A 210 -5.18 20.70 16.71
CA ARG A 210 -6.21 21.34 17.55
C ARG A 210 -7.14 22.22 16.71
N VAL A 211 -8.43 21.92 16.91
CA VAL A 211 -9.62 22.71 16.59
C VAL A 211 -9.99 22.86 15.11
N ILE A 212 -10.88 21.98 14.64
CA ILE A 212 -11.99 22.42 13.76
C ILE A 212 -13.28 21.91 14.39
N SER A 213 -13.99 22.82 15.04
CA SER A 213 -15.34 22.62 15.57
C SER A 213 -16.37 22.56 14.43
N ASN A 214 -17.32 21.63 14.60
CA ASN A 214 -18.70 21.62 14.08
C ASN A 214 -18.93 21.53 12.55
N ARG A 215 -19.34 20.32 12.12
CA ARG A 215 -19.94 19.90 10.83
C ARG A 215 -19.01 19.75 9.61
N ASN A 216 -17.99 18.91 9.66
CA ASN A 216 -17.17 18.55 8.48
C ASN A 216 -16.77 17.05 8.46
N TRP A 217 -17.76 16.16 8.46
CA TRP A 217 -17.55 14.71 8.39
C TRP A 217 -18.30 14.12 7.20
N LEU A 218 -17.67 13.18 6.49
CA LEU A 218 -18.39 12.21 5.67
C LEU A 218 -18.93 11.13 6.62
N THR A 219 -20.23 10.91 6.60
CA THR A 219 -20.86 9.87 7.42
C THR A 219 -21.19 8.69 6.53
N LEU A 220 -20.64 7.53 6.86
CA LEU A 220 -20.93 6.26 6.19
C LEU A 220 -21.68 5.34 7.16
N SER A 221 -22.37 4.36 6.59
CA SER A 221 -22.95 3.26 7.34
C SER A 221 -22.54 1.96 6.66
N SER A 222 -22.44 0.90 7.44
CA SER A 222 -22.12 -0.43 6.95
C SER A 222 -23.15 -1.43 7.45
N ILE A 223 -23.41 -2.43 6.62
CA ILE A 223 -24.31 -3.54 6.91
C ILE A 223 -23.52 -4.82 7.05
N GLU A 224 -24.06 -5.78 7.79
CA GLU A 224 -23.53 -7.13 7.83
C GLU A 224 -23.70 -7.78 6.46
N TYR A 225 -22.59 -8.18 5.83
CA TYR A 225 -22.64 -8.98 4.61
C TYR A 225 -22.75 -10.46 4.97
N ASP A 226 -21.86 -10.90 5.87
CA ASP A 226 -21.84 -12.22 6.46
C ASP A 226 -21.17 -12.15 7.85
N PRO A 227 -21.01 -13.27 8.57
CA PRO A 227 -20.35 -13.28 9.87
C PRO A 227 -18.90 -12.78 9.88
N TYR A 228 -18.23 -12.69 8.72
CA TYR A 228 -16.82 -12.35 8.58
C TYR A 228 -16.57 -10.95 8.01
N TYR A 229 -17.54 -10.37 7.32
CA TYR A 229 -17.38 -9.12 6.57
C TYR A 229 -18.56 -8.16 6.72
N CYS A 230 -18.22 -6.88 6.70
CA CYS A 230 -19.15 -5.77 6.65
C CYS A 230 -19.04 -5.05 5.30
N LEU A 231 -20.19 -4.63 4.77
CA LEU A 231 -20.31 -3.98 3.47
C LEU A 231 -20.76 -2.52 3.66
N ILE A 232 -20.07 -1.60 3.02
CA ILE A 232 -20.53 -0.23 2.75
C ILE A 232 -21.01 -0.23 1.30
N PRO A 233 -22.33 -0.37 1.07
CA PRO A 233 -22.86 -0.43 -0.28
C PRO A 233 -22.82 0.94 -0.93
N GLU A 234 -22.62 0.96 -2.24
CA GLU A 234 -22.83 2.15 -3.08
C GLU A 234 -22.10 3.42 -2.58
N TYR A 235 -20.87 3.27 -2.13
CA TYR A 235 -19.98 4.39 -1.78
C TYR A 235 -19.85 5.38 -2.93
N TRP A 236 -19.74 4.89 -4.18
CA TRP A 236 -20.06 5.67 -5.37
C TRP A 236 -21.33 5.14 -6.01
N LYS A 237 -22.14 6.08 -6.50
CA LYS A 237 -23.37 5.82 -7.24
C LYS A 237 -23.26 6.48 -8.61
N PRO A 238 -23.51 5.74 -9.70
CA PRO A 238 -23.63 6.37 -11.00
C PRO A 238 -24.94 7.14 -11.09
N ASP A 239 -25.03 8.07 -12.04
CA ASP A 239 -26.31 8.67 -12.42
C ASP A 239 -27.11 7.63 -13.23
N PRO A 240 -28.27 7.15 -12.76
CA PRO A 240 -29.07 6.16 -13.50
C PRO A 240 -29.47 6.64 -14.90
N LEU A 241 -29.61 7.95 -15.11
CA LEU A 241 -29.96 8.52 -16.41
C LEU A 241 -28.80 8.52 -17.40
N ALA A 242 -27.56 8.38 -16.91
CA ALA A 242 -26.36 8.29 -17.74
C ALA A 242 -26.12 6.87 -18.29
N ILE A 243 -26.86 5.87 -17.81
CA ILE A 243 -26.65 4.45 -18.16
C ILE A 243 -27.74 3.97 -19.09
N ALA A 244 -27.36 3.57 -20.31
CA ALA A 244 -28.29 2.92 -21.21
C ALA A 244 -28.59 1.47 -20.73
N PRO A 245 -29.86 1.04 -20.63
CA PRO A 245 -30.23 -0.27 -20.07
C PRO A 245 -29.65 -1.48 -20.82
N ASP A 246 -29.33 -1.30 -22.10
CA ASP A 246 -28.74 -2.29 -22.99
C ASP A 246 -27.19 -2.33 -22.91
N SER A 247 -26.57 -1.45 -22.11
CA SER A 247 -25.10 -1.42 -21.96
C SER A 247 -24.57 -2.65 -21.24
N ILE A 248 -23.31 -2.98 -21.51
CA ILE A 248 -22.58 -4.00 -20.75
C ILE A 248 -21.89 -3.30 -19.57
N THR A 249 -22.07 -3.82 -18.36
CA THR A 249 -21.34 -3.36 -17.18
C THR A 249 -20.04 -4.12 -17.05
N LEU A 250 -18.89 -3.44 -16.97
CA LEU A 250 -17.64 -4.06 -16.56
C LEU A 250 -17.70 -4.33 -15.06
N VAL A 251 -17.53 -5.57 -14.66
CA VAL A 251 -17.57 -6.02 -13.27
C VAL A 251 -16.16 -6.41 -12.86
N THR A 252 -15.63 -5.73 -11.84
CA THR A 252 -14.26 -5.96 -11.36
C THR A 252 -14.14 -5.76 -9.86
N HIS A 253 -12.99 -6.10 -9.30
CA HIS A 253 -12.69 -5.93 -7.90
C HIS A 253 -11.23 -5.54 -7.71
N SER A 254 -10.90 -4.95 -6.57
CA SER A 254 -9.52 -4.55 -6.31
C SER A 254 -9.23 -4.42 -4.81
N ALA A 255 -7.95 -4.29 -4.51
CA ALA A 255 -7.47 -3.71 -3.26
C ALA A 255 -7.10 -2.24 -3.49
N VAL A 256 -7.06 -1.44 -2.43
CA VAL A 256 -6.81 0.02 -2.50
C VAL A 256 -5.53 0.35 -3.27
N GLU A 257 -4.54 -0.54 -3.24
CA GLU A 257 -3.25 -0.36 -3.92
C GLU A 257 -3.38 -0.34 -5.45
N PHE A 258 -4.30 -1.13 -6.01
CA PHE A 258 -4.46 -1.31 -7.46
C PHE A 258 -5.66 -0.52 -8.02
N VAL A 259 -6.30 0.32 -7.21
CA VAL A 259 -7.50 1.06 -7.66
C VAL A 259 -7.20 2.04 -8.79
N ASP A 260 -5.96 2.48 -8.96
CA ASP A 260 -5.57 3.46 -10.00
C ASP A 260 -5.83 2.94 -11.43
N PHE A 261 -5.85 1.63 -11.63
CA PHE A 261 -6.22 1.01 -12.91
C PHE A 261 -7.64 1.37 -13.36
N ILE A 262 -8.53 1.80 -12.46
CA ILE A 262 -9.87 2.25 -12.84
C ILE A 262 -9.83 3.48 -13.76
N ASP A 263 -8.84 4.37 -13.58
CA ASP A 263 -8.63 5.52 -14.47
C ASP A 263 -8.16 5.07 -15.86
N GLU A 264 -7.46 3.93 -15.96
CA GLU A 264 -7.04 3.32 -17.23
C GLU A 264 -8.22 2.65 -17.94
N HIS A 265 -9.10 1.94 -17.22
CA HIS A 265 -10.32 1.36 -17.78
C HIS A 265 -11.20 2.41 -18.46
N LEU A 266 -11.33 3.60 -17.87
CA LEU A 266 -12.13 4.69 -18.46
C LEU A 266 -11.57 5.25 -19.76
N LYS A 267 -10.34 4.91 -20.15
CA LYS A 267 -9.77 5.31 -21.45
C LYS A 267 -10.30 4.46 -22.59
N THR A 268 -10.65 3.19 -22.34
CA THR A 268 -11.07 2.23 -23.37
C THR A 268 -12.50 1.72 -23.18
N TRP A 269 -13.01 1.69 -21.95
CA TRP A 269 -14.36 1.23 -21.62
C TRP A 269 -15.35 2.40 -21.58
N THR A 270 -16.39 2.32 -22.43
CA THR A 270 -17.43 3.35 -22.55
C THR A 270 -18.71 3.05 -21.76
N GLY A 271 -18.85 1.82 -21.25
CA GLY A 271 -20.03 1.39 -20.49
C GLY A 271 -19.93 1.72 -19.00
N PRO A 272 -20.98 1.38 -18.22
CA PRO A 272 -20.91 1.44 -16.77
C PRO A 272 -19.86 0.46 -16.21
N ILE A 273 -19.34 0.76 -15.02
CA ILE A 273 -18.45 -0.11 -14.26
C ILE A 273 -19.07 -0.38 -12.90
N SER A 274 -19.05 -1.62 -12.44
CA SER A 274 -19.38 -1.98 -11.07
C SER A 274 -18.17 -2.62 -10.40
N MET A 275 -17.78 -2.08 -9.26
CA MET A 275 -16.56 -2.40 -8.57
C MET A 275 -16.79 -2.65 -7.09
N ALA A 276 -16.11 -3.67 -6.55
CA ALA A 276 -16.01 -3.89 -5.11
C ALA A 276 -14.55 -3.79 -4.66
N LEU A 277 -14.32 -3.09 -3.54
CA LEU A 277 -12.98 -2.82 -3.02
C LEU A 277 -12.85 -3.33 -1.59
N ILE A 278 -11.79 -4.10 -1.30
CA ILE A 278 -11.43 -4.40 0.09
C ILE A 278 -10.71 -3.21 0.71
N VAL A 279 -11.20 -2.75 1.87
CA VAL A 279 -10.61 -1.65 2.64
C VAL A 279 -10.17 -2.12 4.04
N PRO A 280 -9.32 -1.36 4.75
CA PRO A 280 -9.00 -1.65 6.14
C PRO A 280 -10.28 -1.68 7.00
N ASN A 281 -10.25 -2.37 8.14
CA ASN A 281 -11.34 -2.21 9.10
C ASN A 281 -11.32 -0.75 9.62
N PRO A 282 -12.47 -0.07 9.73
CA PRO A 282 -12.53 1.35 10.09
C PRO A 282 -12.10 1.66 11.53
N MET A 283 -12.06 0.66 12.41
CA MET A 283 -11.80 0.84 13.84
C MET A 283 -10.51 0.14 14.32
N HIS A 284 -10.11 -0.95 13.67
CA HIS A 284 -8.98 -1.75 14.13
C HIS A 284 -8.06 -2.12 12.98
N VAL A 285 -6.87 -1.52 12.94
CA VAL A 285 -5.80 -1.91 12.02
C VAL A 285 -4.51 -2.10 12.81
N VAL A 286 -3.83 -3.22 12.61
CA VAL A 286 -2.47 -3.45 13.11
C VAL A 286 -1.52 -3.27 11.94
N ASN A 287 -0.56 -2.37 12.10
CA ASN A 287 0.37 -2.06 11.03
C ASN A 287 1.56 -3.04 10.98
N VAL A 288 2.42 -2.88 9.96
CA VAL A 288 3.63 -3.72 9.78
C VAL A 288 4.66 -3.62 10.91
N SER A 289 4.65 -2.54 11.69
CA SER A 289 5.53 -2.36 12.85
C SER A 289 4.88 -2.82 14.17
N GLY A 290 3.70 -3.44 14.13
CA GLY A 290 2.95 -3.89 15.30
C GLY A 290 2.28 -2.76 16.10
N MET A 291 2.25 -1.53 15.59
CA MET A 291 1.47 -0.45 16.19
C MET A 291 0.02 -0.52 15.72
N ASN A 292 -0.90 -0.24 16.64
CA ASN A 292 -2.33 -0.22 16.36
C ASN A 292 -2.75 1.16 15.86
N ASP A 293 -3.40 1.20 14.70
CA ASP A 293 -4.19 2.33 14.20
C ASP A 293 -5.66 2.09 14.56
N ILE A 294 -6.09 2.74 15.64
CA ILE A 294 -7.38 2.53 16.29
C ILE A 294 -8.27 3.74 16.04
N GLY A 295 -9.50 3.49 15.58
CA GLY A 295 -10.55 4.50 15.53
C GLY A 295 -11.12 4.77 16.93
N SER A 296 -11.76 5.92 17.15
CA SER A 296 -12.53 6.17 18.37
C SER A 296 -14.01 5.87 18.15
N ASP A 297 -14.82 5.83 19.21
CA ASP A 297 -16.24 5.43 19.21
C ASP A 297 -17.09 5.94 18.03
N ASP A 298 -16.77 7.10 17.45
CA ASP A 298 -17.44 7.67 16.27
C ASP A 298 -16.51 7.96 15.06
N ILE A 299 -15.18 7.97 15.23
CA ILE A 299 -14.24 8.47 14.23
C ILE A 299 -13.36 7.33 13.74
N VAL A 300 -13.37 7.13 12.43
CA VAL A 300 -12.58 6.08 11.78
C VAL A 300 -11.07 6.31 11.95
N ASN A 301 -10.32 5.22 11.89
CA ASN A 301 -8.86 5.22 11.93
C ASN A 301 -8.24 5.87 10.67
N TYR A 302 -6.93 6.06 10.71
CA TYR A 302 -6.21 6.73 9.63
C TYR A 302 -6.16 5.89 8.36
N ALA A 303 -5.85 4.60 8.45
CA ALA A 303 -5.74 3.69 7.31
C ALA A 303 -7.03 3.66 6.46
N PHE A 304 -8.19 3.59 7.11
CA PHE A 304 -9.48 3.68 6.44
C PHE A 304 -9.69 5.06 5.80
N SER A 305 -9.39 6.14 6.53
CA SER A 305 -9.49 7.51 6.00
C SER A 305 -8.66 7.73 4.73
N TYR A 306 -7.42 7.21 4.70
CA TYR A 306 -6.52 7.35 3.55
C TYR A 306 -6.93 6.49 2.36
N SER A 307 -7.49 5.31 2.63
CA SER A 307 -8.08 4.48 1.58
C SER A 307 -9.19 5.25 0.86
N LEU A 308 -10.04 5.95 1.61
CA LEU A 308 -11.06 6.82 1.03
C LEU A 308 -10.45 8.04 0.34
N ALA A 309 -9.44 8.69 0.92
CA ALA A 309 -8.76 9.82 0.29
C ALA A 309 -8.23 9.48 -1.10
N LYS A 310 -7.61 8.29 -1.27
CA LYS A 310 -7.18 7.81 -2.59
C LYS A 310 -8.33 7.73 -3.57
N LEU A 311 -9.46 7.15 -3.16
CA LEU A 311 -10.67 7.07 -4.00
C LEU A 311 -11.15 8.47 -4.40
N GLU A 312 -11.24 9.38 -3.45
CA GLU A 312 -11.74 10.75 -3.66
C GLU A 312 -10.90 11.56 -4.67
N LEU A 313 -9.63 11.20 -4.87
CA LEU A 313 -8.70 11.85 -5.79
C LEU A 313 -8.70 11.26 -7.21
N LEU A 314 -9.31 10.09 -7.42
CA LEU A 314 -9.35 9.44 -8.73
C LEU A 314 -10.16 10.26 -9.74
N LYS A 315 -9.69 10.30 -10.99
CA LYS A 315 -10.44 10.95 -12.08
C LYS A 315 -11.75 10.22 -12.33
N ALA A 316 -11.74 8.90 -12.15
CA ALA A 316 -12.86 8.01 -12.36
C ALA A 316 -14.09 8.37 -11.54
N LYS A 317 -13.92 8.94 -10.35
CA LYS A 317 -15.03 9.43 -9.54
C LYS A 317 -15.92 10.44 -10.31
N LYS A 318 -15.32 11.25 -11.18
CA LYS A 318 -16.05 12.29 -11.95
C LYS A 318 -16.79 11.74 -13.16
N SER A 319 -16.61 10.47 -13.52
CA SER A 319 -17.26 9.87 -14.68
C SER A 319 -18.76 9.68 -14.49
N ASN A 320 -19.22 9.54 -13.24
CA ASN A 320 -20.61 9.18 -12.88
C ASN A 320 -21.11 7.87 -13.52
N LEU A 321 -20.20 6.99 -13.98
CA LEU A 321 -20.51 5.69 -14.59
C LEU A 321 -20.22 4.51 -13.67
N ILE A 322 -19.74 4.77 -12.45
CA ILE A 322 -19.17 3.74 -11.58
C ILE A 322 -20.02 3.53 -10.34
N THR A 323 -20.46 2.29 -10.12
CA THR A 323 -20.92 1.80 -8.83
C THR A 323 -19.72 1.27 -8.05
N LEU A 324 -19.45 1.81 -6.86
CA LEU A 324 -18.37 1.32 -6.00
C LEU A 324 -18.93 0.92 -4.63
N SER A 325 -18.65 -0.31 -4.20
CA SER A 325 -18.94 -0.77 -2.84
C SER A 325 -17.67 -1.14 -2.10
N LEU A 326 -17.63 -0.94 -0.77
CA LEU A 326 -16.45 -1.21 0.05
C LEU A 326 -16.72 -2.36 1.01
N LEU A 327 -15.81 -3.33 1.07
CA LEU A 327 -15.86 -4.47 1.97
C LEU A 327 -14.75 -4.32 3.02
N TYR A 328 -15.03 -4.63 4.28
CA TYR A 328 -13.99 -4.73 5.31
C TYR A 328 -14.25 -5.91 6.24
N GLN A 329 -13.17 -6.46 6.82
CA GLN A 329 -13.27 -7.59 7.74
C GLN A 329 -13.95 -7.18 9.04
N ARG A 330 -14.96 -7.94 9.45
CA ARG A 330 -15.66 -7.77 10.73
C ARG A 330 -14.78 -8.27 11.87
N VAL A 331 -14.73 -7.50 12.96
CA VAL A 331 -14.04 -7.88 14.20
C VAL A 331 -15.05 -8.15 15.31
N SER A 332 -15.95 -7.21 15.57
CA SER A 332 -17.05 -7.34 16.52
C SER A 332 -18.39 -7.19 15.81
N GLU A 333 -18.64 -5.99 15.28
CA GLU A 333 -19.89 -5.61 14.65
C GLU A 333 -19.64 -4.71 13.43
N CYS A 334 -20.68 -4.55 12.62
CA CYS A 334 -20.71 -3.55 11.57
C CYS A 334 -21.27 -2.24 12.14
N TYR A 335 -20.74 -1.13 11.66
CA TYR A 335 -21.03 0.18 12.24
C TYR A 335 -22.14 0.89 11.46
N ASN A 336 -23.20 1.31 12.17
CA ASN A 336 -24.28 2.12 11.62
C ASN A 336 -23.88 3.57 11.35
N THR A 337 -22.80 4.04 11.99
CA THR A 337 -22.29 5.40 11.81
C THR A 337 -20.76 5.35 11.85
N LEU A 338 -20.14 5.74 10.75
CA LEU A 338 -18.70 5.89 10.60
C LEU A 338 -18.42 7.33 10.19
N ARG A 339 -17.78 8.14 11.05
CA ARG A 339 -17.45 9.53 10.70
C ARG A 339 -16.01 9.62 10.21
N VAL A 340 -15.87 10.01 8.94
CA VAL A 340 -14.59 10.29 8.31
C VAL A 340 -14.38 11.80 8.26
N PRO A 341 -13.35 12.36 8.91
CA PRO A 341 -13.10 13.80 8.84
C PRO A 341 -12.76 14.22 7.41
N LEU A 342 -13.47 15.21 6.86
CA LEU A 342 -13.29 15.66 5.46
C LEU A 342 -11.87 16.17 5.17
N ALA A 343 -11.17 16.69 6.19
CA ALA A 343 -9.78 17.10 6.07
C ALA A 343 -8.85 15.94 5.66
N ARG A 344 -9.16 14.70 6.10
CA ARG A 344 -8.37 13.52 5.76
C ARG A 344 -8.60 13.06 4.32
N LEU A 345 -9.78 13.31 3.74
CA LEU A 345 -10.09 12.99 2.35
C LEU A 345 -9.32 13.85 1.34
N LYS A 346 -8.78 15.00 1.78
CA LYS A 346 -7.96 15.90 0.97
C LYS A 346 -6.45 15.73 1.19
N ALA A 347 -6.05 14.88 2.13
CA ALA A 347 -4.65 14.61 2.39
C ALA A 347 -4.06 13.75 1.27
N ASP A 348 -2.79 13.94 0.96
CA ASP A 348 -2.09 13.10 -0.01
C ASP A 348 -2.00 11.66 0.55
N PRO A 349 -2.64 10.67 -0.10
CA PRO A 349 -2.66 9.28 0.36
C PRO A 349 -1.25 8.65 0.34
N GLU A 350 -0.30 9.20 -0.43
CA GLU A 350 1.08 8.69 -0.47
C GLU A 350 1.88 8.97 0.82
N LEU A 351 1.46 9.93 1.64
CA LEU A 351 2.14 10.30 2.89
C LEU A 351 2.03 9.24 4.00
N VAL A 352 1.09 8.29 3.91
CA VAL A 352 0.84 7.29 4.97
C VAL A 352 1.03 5.84 4.49
N THR A 353 1.47 5.66 3.25
CA THR A 353 1.54 4.34 2.59
C THR A 353 2.52 3.34 3.22
N ASP A 354 3.50 3.76 4.03
CA ASP A 354 4.51 2.83 4.57
C ASP A 354 3.98 1.89 5.66
N THR A 355 2.80 2.13 6.21
CA THR A 355 2.31 1.37 7.39
C THR A 355 1.46 0.15 7.02
N TYR A 356 0.85 0.13 5.82
CA TYR A 356 -0.15 -0.87 5.42
C TYR A 356 0.35 -1.85 4.35
N ASN A 357 1.40 -1.48 3.61
CA ASN A 357 1.72 -2.02 2.29
C ASN A 357 2.35 -3.43 2.21
N THR A 358 2.64 -4.12 3.33
CA THR A 358 3.46 -5.35 3.25
C THR A 358 2.84 -6.59 3.90
N LEU A 359 1.94 -6.44 4.89
CA LEU A 359 1.39 -7.61 5.60
C LEU A 359 0.12 -8.21 4.97
N ARG A 360 -0.68 -7.44 4.21
CA ARG A 360 -1.98 -7.93 3.70
C ARG A 360 -1.93 -8.69 2.37
N ARG A 361 -0.81 -8.67 1.65
CA ARG A 361 -0.70 -9.32 0.32
C ARG A 361 -0.82 -10.85 0.35
N PHE A 362 -0.75 -11.50 1.52
CA PHE A 362 -0.47 -12.93 1.57
C PHE A 362 -1.37 -13.76 2.52
N SER A 363 -2.44 -13.17 3.08
CA SER A 363 -3.43 -13.92 3.89
C SER A 363 -4.77 -13.17 3.99
N GLY A 364 -5.74 -13.46 3.11
CA GLY A 364 -7.14 -13.03 3.30
C GLY A 364 -7.74 -11.99 2.34
N TYR A 365 -7.32 -11.95 1.07
CA TYR A 365 -8.04 -11.16 0.04
C TYR A 365 -9.33 -11.86 -0.40
N PRO A 366 -10.52 -11.30 -0.15
CA PRO A 366 -11.79 -12.01 -0.36
C PRO A 366 -12.31 -11.86 -1.80
N ALA A 367 -11.56 -12.36 -2.79
CA ALA A 367 -11.85 -12.18 -4.22
C ALA A 367 -13.30 -12.55 -4.60
N ASN A 368 -13.81 -13.72 -4.21
CA ASN A 368 -15.14 -14.18 -4.60
C ASN A 368 -16.26 -13.36 -3.96
N TYR A 369 -16.07 -12.90 -2.72
CA TYR A 369 -16.99 -11.94 -2.09
C TYR A 369 -17.06 -10.65 -2.90
N LEU A 370 -15.91 -10.09 -3.26
CA LEU A 370 -15.84 -8.85 -4.03
C LEU A 370 -16.47 -9.02 -5.43
N ARG A 371 -16.19 -10.14 -6.12
CA ARG A 371 -16.82 -10.46 -7.41
C ARG A 371 -18.34 -10.53 -7.31
N ASN A 372 -18.88 -11.16 -6.25
CA ASN A 372 -20.32 -11.24 -6.02
C ASN A 372 -20.93 -9.87 -5.73
N ILE A 373 -20.28 -9.07 -4.88
CA ILE A 373 -20.72 -7.71 -4.53
C ILE A 373 -20.75 -6.82 -5.78
N ALA A 374 -19.67 -6.83 -6.58
CA ALA A 374 -19.59 -6.07 -7.82
C ALA A 374 -20.63 -6.55 -8.85
N THR A 375 -20.85 -7.86 -8.97
CA THR A 375 -21.89 -8.42 -9.84
C THR A 375 -23.29 -7.95 -9.42
N LYS A 376 -23.60 -8.02 -8.12
CA LYS A 376 -24.89 -7.56 -7.56
C LYS A 376 -25.07 -6.05 -7.75
N GLY A 377 -24.01 -5.26 -7.60
CA GLY A 377 -23.99 -3.82 -7.82
C GLY A 377 -24.01 -3.38 -9.29
N SER A 378 -24.08 -4.31 -10.24
CA SER A 378 -24.19 -3.98 -11.66
C SER A 378 -25.51 -3.26 -11.96
N PRO A 379 -25.48 -2.07 -12.60
CA PRO A 379 -26.68 -1.34 -12.99
C PRO A 379 -27.38 -1.94 -14.23
N THR A 380 -26.70 -2.80 -15.01
CA THR A 380 -27.29 -3.46 -16.19
C THR A 380 -27.30 -4.99 -16.06
N ASN A 381 -28.05 -5.65 -16.94
CA ASN A 381 -28.19 -7.11 -16.95
C ASN A 381 -27.08 -7.84 -17.70
N LEU A 382 -26.35 -7.15 -18.58
CA LEU A 382 -25.18 -7.69 -19.26
C LEU A 382 -23.94 -7.30 -18.47
N ILE A 383 -23.11 -8.27 -18.12
CA ILE A 383 -21.88 -8.03 -17.37
C ILE A 383 -20.68 -8.60 -18.09
N PHE A 384 -19.55 -7.90 -18.03
CA PHE A 384 -18.24 -8.37 -18.43
C PHE A 384 -17.36 -8.54 -17.19
N GLN A 385 -17.07 -9.77 -16.80
CA GLN A 385 -16.25 -10.03 -15.61
C GLN A 385 -14.77 -10.09 -15.98
N THR A 386 -13.96 -9.26 -15.33
CA THR A 386 -12.51 -9.18 -15.56
C THR A 386 -11.75 -8.67 -14.33
N GLU A 387 -10.49 -9.07 -14.20
CA GLU A 387 -9.58 -8.50 -13.21
C GLU A 387 -9.29 -7.02 -13.50
N ILE A 388 -9.00 -6.23 -12.46
CA ILE A 388 -8.79 -4.78 -12.59
C ILE A 388 -7.56 -4.43 -13.45
N GLU A 389 -6.57 -5.32 -13.52
CA GLU A 389 -5.33 -5.15 -14.29
C GLU A 389 -5.47 -5.58 -15.77
N ASN A 390 -6.57 -6.26 -16.11
CA ASN A 390 -6.88 -6.71 -17.46
C ASN A 390 -7.62 -5.62 -18.23
N LEU A 391 -6.91 -4.91 -19.11
CA LEU A 391 -7.47 -3.80 -19.88
C LEU A 391 -8.08 -4.29 -21.20
N PRO A 392 -9.32 -3.89 -21.52
CA PRO A 392 -9.96 -4.28 -22.78
C PRO A 392 -9.40 -3.52 -23.98
N SER A 393 -9.45 -4.15 -25.16
CA SER A 393 -9.16 -3.51 -26.44
C SER A 393 -10.02 -2.25 -26.67
N GLU A 394 -9.59 -1.38 -27.57
CA GLU A 394 -10.26 -0.10 -27.80
C GLU A 394 -11.69 -0.28 -28.36
N GLY A 395 -12.65 0.48 -27.83
CA GLY A 395 -14.05 0.44 -28.29
C GLY A 395 -14.82 -0.84 -27.92
N PHE A 396 -14.29 -1.66 -27.01
CA PHE A 396 -14.81 -2.98 -26.66
C PHE A 396 -16.32 -3.02 -26.40
N GLU A 397 -16.79 -2.22 -25.45
CA GLU A 397 -18.17 -2.27 -24.99
C GLU A 397 -19.14 -1.90 -26.12
N LYS A 398 -18.85 -0.80 -26.82
CA LYS A 398 -19.66 -0.33 -27.95
C LYS A 398 -19.72 -1.34 -29.09
N ALA A 399 -18.62 -2.02 -29.39
CA ALA A 399 -18.56 -3.02 -30.45
C ALA A 399 -19.31 -4.31 -30.09
N LEU A 400 -19.23 -4.76 -28.84
CA LEU A 400 -19.87 -6.01 -28.40
C LEU A 400 -21.34 -5.85 -28.03
N ARG A 401 -21.77 -4.66 -27.60
CA ARG A 401 -23.13 -4.40 -27.10
C ARG A 401 -24.24 -4.95 -28.00
N PRO A 402 -24.24 -4.74 -29.33
CA PRO A 402 -25.31 -5.26 -30.18
C PRO A 402 -25.41 -6.79 -30.14
N LEU A 403 -24.27 -7.47 -30.30
CA LEU A 403 -24.22 -8.94 -30.28
C LEU A 403 -24.61 -9.51 -28.91
N ALA A 404 -24.15 -8.89 -27.82
CA ALA A 404 -24.49 -9.34 -26.47
C ALA A 404 -26.00 -9.21 -26.18
N ASN A 405 -26.64 -8.13 -26.61
CA ASN A 405 -28.09 -7.97 -26.46
C ASN A 405 -28.86 -8.97 -27.33
N GLU A 406 -28.43 -9.14 -28.59
CA GLU A 406 -29.04 -10.11 -29.51
C GLU A 406 -29.02 -11.53 -28.92
N LEU A 407 -27.86 -12.00 -28.45
CA LEU A 407 -27.71 -13.38 -28.00
C LEU A 407 -28.24 -13.61 -26.59
N LEU A 408 -27.91 -12.71 -25.64
CA LEU A 408 -28.08 -12.96 -24.22
C LEU A 408 -29.35 -12.32 -23.63
N VAL A 409 -29.95 -11.34 -24.29
CA VAL A 409 -31.17 -10.65 -23.80
C VAL A 409 -32.39 -11.04 -24.64
N HIS A 410 -32.32 -10.81 -25.94
CA HIS A 410 -33.44 -11.01 -26.88
C HIS A 410 -33.51 -12.43 -27.43
N GLY A 411 -32.37 -13.08 -27.59
CA GLY A 411 -32.27 -14.45 -28.07
C GLY A 411 -32.58 -15.49 -27.00
N ASN A 412 -32.58 -16.76 -27.42
CA ASN A 412 -32.78 -17.91 -26.54
C ASN A 412 -31.46 -18.43 -25.91
N ARG A 413 -30.37 -17.65 -25.95
CA ARG A 413 -29.03 -18.02 -25.46
C ARG A 413 -28.67 -17.32 -24.15
N ARG A 414 -29.65 -17.15 -23.25
CA ARG A 414 -29.40 -16.48 -21.96
C ARG A 414 -28.47 -17.26 -21.02
N LYS A 415 -28.25 -18.56 -21.27
CA LYS A 415 -27.24 -19.42 -20.63
C LYS A 415 -26.04 -19.60 -21.54
N THR A 416 -25.33 -18.51 -21.80
CA THR A 416 -24.12 -18.53 -22.63
C THR A 416 -23.08 -17.60 -22.03
N LEU A 417 -21.84 -18.07 -21.99
CA LEU A 417 -20.67 -17.25 -21.70
C LEU A 417 -20.01 -16.88 -23.03
N LEU A 418 -20.00 -15.59 -23.34
CA LEU A 418 -19.24 -15.06 -24.48
C LEU A 418 -17.78 -14.88 -24.04
N ILE A 419 -16.93 -15.80 -24.45
CA ILE A 419 -15.53 -15.91 -24.03
C ILE A 419 -14.66 -14.91 -24.75
N VAL A 420 -13.87 -14.18 -23.97
CA VAL A 420 -12.94 -13.13 -24.42
C VAL A 420 -11.51 -13.64 -24.26
N PRO A 421 -10.73 -13.68 -25.36
CA PRO A 421 -9.29 -13.91 -25.32
C PRO A 421 -8.53 -12.96 -24.38
N GLU A 422 -7.66 -13.52 -23.55
CA GLU A 422 -6.78 -12.76 -22.64
C GLU A 422 -5.31 -12.93 -23.02
N PHE A 423 -4.59 -11.82 -22.99
CA PHE A 423 -3.17 -11.76 -23.29
C PHE A 423 -2.39 -11.08 -22.17
N GLU A 424 -1.09 -11.26 -22.19
CA GLU A 424 -0.15 -10.67 -21.25
C GLU A 424 0.94 -9.96 -22.04
N SER A 425 1.13 -8.66 -21.78
CA SER A 425 2.20 -7.87 -22.37
C SER A 425 3.40 -7.76 -21.45
N SER A 426 4.59 -7.64 -22.05
CA SER A 426 5.82 -7.38 -21.30
C SER A 426 5.77 -6.01 -20.60
N LEU A 427 6.37 -5.93 -19.40
CA LEU A 427 6.35 -4.71 -18.60
C LEU A 427 7.01 -3.53 -19.33
N GLY A 428 6.30 -2.40 -19.38
CA GLY A 428 6.78 -1.16 -19.98
C GLY A 428 6.51 -1.02 -21.48
N LEU A 429 5.87 -2.02 -22.11
CA LEU A 429 5.36 -1.90 -23.47
C LEU A 429 3.97 -1.24 -23.48
N GLU A 430 3.64 -0.58 -24.59
CA GLU A 430 2.29 -0.11 -24.84
C GLU A 430 1.36 -1.30 -25.06
N ILE A 431 0.14 -1.23 -24.51
CA ILE A 431 -0.85 -2.29 -24.63
C ILE A 431 -1.46 -2.23 -26.04
N PRO A 432 -1.56 -3.36 -26.77
CA PRO A 432 -2.18 -3.36 -28.09
C PRO A 432 -3.65 -2.95 -27.97
N ARG A 433 -4.05 -1.98 -28.79
CA ARG A 433 -5.40 -1.40 -28.77
C ARG A 433 -6.37 -2.11 -29.70
N ASN A 434 -5.84 -2.77 -30.72
CA ASN A 434 -6.60 -3.52 -31.70
C ASN A 434 -5.87 -4.82 -32.09
N LYS A 435 -6.58 -5.69 -32.78
CA LYS A 435 -6.08 -7.04 -33.08
C LYS A 435 -4.92 -7.05 -34.08
N LEU A 436 -4.81 -6.04 -34.94
CA LEU A 436 -3.65 -5.88 -35.82
C LEU A 436 -2.37 -5.67 -34.99
N GLN A 437 -2.40 -4.71 -34.07
CA GLN A 437 -1.29 -4.46 -33.13
C GLN A 437 -1.02 -5.68 -32.25
N LEU A 438 -2.07 -6.34 -31.75
CA LEU A 438 -1.92 -7.57 -30.98
C LEU A 438 -1.18 -8.64 -31.78
N ARG A 439 -1.53 -8.84 -33.06
CA ARG A 439 -0.90 -9.84 -33.93
C ARG A 439 0.57 -9.51 -34.17
N GLU A 440 0.90 -8.24 -34.43
CA GLU A 440 2.28 -7.78 -34.58
C GLU A 440 3.10 -8.03 -33.31
N MET A 441 2.58 -7.63 -32.15
CA MET A 441 3.23 -7.83 -30.86
C MET A 441 3.34 -9.31 -30.46
N TYR A 442 2.35 -10.12 -30.81
CA TYR A 442 2.38 -11.56 -30.57
C TYR A 442 3.47 -12.24 -31.41
N ASN A 443 3.60 -11.87 -32.70
CA ASN A 443 4.64 -12.39 -33.58
C ASN A 443 6.06 -11.97 -33.16
N ASN A 444 6.18 -10.85 -32.44
CA ASN A 444 7.45 -10.35 -31.90
C ASN A 444 7.77 -10.87 -30.48
N ASP A 445 6.96 -11.79 -29.93
CA ASP A 445 7.07 -12.29 -28.54
C ASP A 445 6.88 -11.24 -27.42
N ASP A 446 6.45 -10.03 -27.78
CA ASP A 446 6.18 -8.91 -26.86
C ASP A 446 4.92 -9.15 -26.02
N VAL A 447 3.95 -9.85 -26.63
CA VAL A 447 2.68 -10.27 -26.02
C VAL A 447 2.54 -11.77 -26.15
N VAL A 448 2.02 -12.42 -25.11
CA VAL A 448 1.71 -13.85 -25.11
C VAL A 448 0.29 -14.11 -24.65
N GLU A 449 -0.22 -15.30 -24.93
CA GLU A 449 -1.41 -15.78 -24.26
C GLU A 449 -1.18 -15.77 -22.74
N ALA A 450 -2.15 -15.23 -21.99
CA ALA A 450 -1.97 -14.97 -20.57
C ALA A 450 -1.55 -16.23 -19.79
N TYR A 451 -0.62 -16.07 -18.83
CA TYR A 451 -0.13 -17.12 -17.93
C TYR A 451 0.62 -18.31 -18.57
N THR A 452 0.81 -18.34 -19.89
CA THR A 452 1.59 -19.40 -20.59
C THR A 452 3.09 -19.38 -20.26
N LYS A 453 3.67 -18.21 -19.96
CA LYS A 453 5.09 -18.07 -19.55
C LYS A 453 5.31 -18.24 -18.03
N ARG A 454 4.26 -18.21 -17.19
CA ARG A 454 4.33 -18.25 -15.71
C ARG A 454 4.36 -19.63 -15.10
N SER A 455 3.62 -20.57 -15.68
CA SER A 455 3.52 -21.93 -15.18
C SER A 455 3.05 -22.84 -16.31
N ARG A 456 3.33 -24.14 -16.24
CA ARG A 456 2.75 -25.14 -17.15
C ARG A 456 1.22 -25.27 -17.03
N ALA A 457 0.53 -24.35 -16.34
CA ALA A 457 -0.90 -24.37 -16.14
C ALA A 457 -1.60 -23.69 -17.33
N ASN A 458 -2.27 -24.50 -18.15
CA ASN A 458 -3.03 -24.08 -19.33
C ASN A 458 -4.37 -23.38 -18.98
N ASN A 459 -4.41 -22.59 -17.89
CA ASN A 459 -5.65 -22.11 -17.28
C ASN A 459 -6.40 -21.07 -18.14
N HIS A 460 -5.67 -20.23 -18.88
CA HIS A 460 -6.25 -19.22 -19.78
C HIS A 460 -6.14 -19.61 -21.26
N ARG A 461 -5.86 -20.89 -21.55
CA ARG A 461 -5.68 -21.34 -22.94
C ARG A 461 -6.96 -21.16 -23.74
N ILE A 462 -6.84 -20.54 -24.91
CA ILE A 462 -7.90 -20.26 -25.87
C ILE A 462 -7.83 -21.30 -26.99
N PRO A 463 -8.85 -22.17 -27.11
CA PRO A 463 -8.92 -23.08 -28.25
C PRO A 463 -8.97 -22.31 -29.57
N TYR A 464 -8.17 -22.76 -30.54
CA TYR A 464 -8.14 -22.20 -31.90
C TYR A 464 -7.56 -20.78 -32.02
N LEU A 465 -6.65 -20.41 -31.11
CA LEU A 465 -6.01 -19.09 -31.09
C LEU A 465 -5.42 -18.65 -32.45
N GLU A 466 -4.68 -19.51 -33.16
CA GLU A 466 -4.10 -19.17 -34.47
C GLU A 466 -5.19 -18.77 -35.49
N ARG A 467 -6.26 -19.56 -35.57
CA ARG A 467 -7.40 -19.25 -36.45
C ARG A 467 -8.16 -18.02 -36.00
N TRP A 468 -8.24 -17.80 -34.68
CA TRP A 468 -8.84 -16.59 -34.13
C TRP A 468 -8.02 -15.36 -34.53
N MET A 469 -6.68 -15.43 -34.45
CA MET A 469 -5.77 -14.36 -34.83
C MET A 469 -5.95 -13.97 -36.30
N GLU A 470 -6.16 -14.93 -37.19
CA GLU A 470 -6.33 -14.72 -38.63
C GLU A 470 -7.76 -14.32 -39.05
N HIS A 471 -8.75 -14.48 -38.16
CA HIS A 471 -10.13 -14.19 -38.46
C HIS A 471 -10.37 -12.70 -38.73
N SER A 472 -11.35 -12.39 -39.59
CA SER A 472 -11.73 -11.03 -39.96
C SER A 472 -12.14 -10.17 -38.75
N ASP A 473 -11.78 -8.90 -38.82
CA ASP A 473 -11.98 -7.90 -37.75
C ASP A 473 -13.07 -6.87 -38.12
N VAL A 474 -13.86 -7.14 -39.17
CA VAL A 474 -14.88 -6.21 -39.69
C VAL A 474 -16.08 -6.11 -38.75
N ASP A 475 -16.68 -7.25 -38.39
CA ASP A 475 -17.89 -7.32 -37.55
C ASP A 475 -17.63 -8.17 -36.31
N ILE A 476 -18.26 -7.82 -35.17
CA ILE A 476 -18.22 -8.67 -33.97
C ILE A 476 -19.26 -9.78 -34.10
N THR A 477 -18.80 -11.02 -34.11
CA THR A 477 -19.59 -12.22 -34.34
C THR A 477 -19.18 -13.38 -33.43
N PRO A 478 -20.05 -14.38 -33.21
CA PRO A 478 -19.66 -15.63 -32.58
C PRO A 478 -18.61 -16.34 -33.44
N PHE A 479 -17.37 -16.41 -32.95
CA PHE A 479 -16.30 -17.11 -33.66
C PHE A 479 -16.50 -18.62 -33.60
N LYS A 480 -16.71 -19.17 -32.40
CA LYS A 480 -16.86 -20.61 -32.22
C LYS A 480 -17.53 -21.01 -30.90
N VAL A 481 -18.46 -21.95 -30.97
CA VAL A 481 -18.93 -22.69 -29.79
C VAL A 481 -17.91 -23.76 -29.43
N ILE A 482 -17.50 -23.80 -28.16
CA ILE A 482 -16.51 -24.75 -27.65
C ILE A 482 -17.06 -25.54 -26.46
N PRO A 483 -16.59 -26.78 -26.22
CA PRO A 483 -16.88 -27.45 -24.97
C PRO A 483 -16.13 -26.78 -23.81
N TYR A 484 -16.54 -27.10 -22.58
CA TYR A 484 -15.78 -26.72 -21.38
C TYR A 484 -14.36 -27.28 -21.43
N GLN A 485 -13.37 -26.45 -21.05
CA GLN A 485 -11.95 -26.82 -21.18
C GLN A 485 -11.36 -27.50 -19.93
N GLY A 486 -12.14 -27.66 -18.85
CA GLY A 486 -11.76 -28.39 -17.63
C GLY A 486 -11.66 -27.50 -16.39
N ASN A 487 -11.58 -28.12 -15.20
CA ASN A 487 -11.61 -27.49 -13.87
C ASN A 487 -10.43 -26.57 -13.50
N ARG A 488 -9.59 -26.22 -14.48
CA ARG A 488 -8.54 -25.20 -14.35
C ARG A 488 -8.76 -24.02 -15.27
N TRP A 489 -9.79 -24.07 -16.10
CA TRP A 489 -10.04 -23.06 -17.11
C TRP A 489 -10.71 -21.83 -16.51
N GLU A 490 -10.09 -20.68 -16.70
CA GLU A 490 -10.47 -19.40 -16.09
C GLU A 490 -10.55 -18.30 -17.17
N PRO A 491 -11.47 -18.38 -18.14
CA PRO A 491 -11.63 -17.34 -19.14
C PRO A 491 -12.32 -16.09 -18.59
N SER A 492 -11.99 -14.92 -19.12
CA SER A 492 -12.87 -13.74 -19.08
C SER A 492 -14.09 -13.92 -19.99
N PHE A 493 -15.24 -13.43 -19.56
CA PHE A 493 -16.47 -13.61 -20.32
C PHE A 493 -17.53 -12.54 -20.09
N ILE A 494 -18.45 -12.43 -21.05
CA ILE A 494 -19.70 -11.67 -20.96
C ILE A 494 -20.86 -12.63 -20.74
N ALA A 495 -21.77 -12.28 -19.84
CA ALA A 495 -22.94 -13.10 -19.52
C ALA A 495 -24.17 -12.25 -19.16
N HIS A 496 -25.35 -12.88 -19.23
CA HIS A 496 -26.56 -12.33 -18.62
C HIS A 496 -26.53 -12.58 -17.10
N ARG A 497 -26.45 -11.51 -16.31
CA ARG A 497 -26.26 -11.54 -14.86
C ARG A 497 -27.22 -12.47 -14.12
N SER A 498 -28.51 -12.45 -14.46
CA SER A 498 -29.53 -13.19 -13.69
C SER A 498 -29.38 -14.71 -13.75
N ASN A 499 -28.67 -15.25 -14.75
CA ASN A 499 -28.51 -16.69 -14.92
C ASN A 499 -27.13 -17.15 -14.48
N LEU A 500 -26.18 -16.22 -14.34
CA LEU A 500 -24.82 -16.55 -13.99
C LEU A 500 -24.77 -17.02 -12.52
N PRO A 501 -24.21 -18.21 -12.24
CA PRO A 501 -24.00 -18.65 -10.86
C PRO A 501 -23.15 -17.66 -10.07
N SER A 502 -23.32 -17.60 -8.75
CA SER A 502 -22.48 -16.76 -7.90
C SER A 502 -21.09 -17.38 -7.74
N HIS A 503 -20.08 -16.56 -7.49
CA HIS A 503 -18.76 -17.07 -7.10
C HIS A 503 -18.86 -17.78 -5.73
N PRO A 504 -18.28 -18.98 -5.57
CA PRO A 504 -18.32 -19.70 -4.30
C PRO A 504 -17.43 -19.04 -3.24
N GLU A 505 -18.07 -18.33 -2.31
CA GLU A 505 -17.40 -17.52 -1.27
C GLU A 505 -16.52 -18.35 -0.33
N LEU A 506 -16.89 -19.62 -0.09
CA LEU A 506 -16.09 -20.56 0.72
C LEU A 506 -14.69 -20.85 0.12
N LEU A 507 -14.48 -20.59 -1.17
CA LEU A 507 -13.17 -20.74 -1.84
C LEU A 507 -12.35 -19.44 -1.83
N SER A 508 -12.89 -18.35 -1.31
CA SER A 508 -12.35 -17.00 -1.48
C SER A 508 -11.06 -16.70 -0.73
N ILE A 509 -10.82 -17.33 0.43
CA ILE A 509 -9.74 -16.93 1.36
C ILE A 509 -8.39 -17.53 0.97
N VAL A 510 -8.41 -18.57 0.14
CA VAL A 510 -7.26 -19.45 -0.09
C VAL A 510 -6.72 -19.33 -1.51
N HIS A 511 -7.61 -19.12 -2.49
CA HIS A 511 -7.25 -18.94 -3.89
C HIS A 511 -8.17 -17.90 -4.54
N GLN A 512 -7.58 -16.98 -5.30
CA GLN A 512 -8.30 -15.87 -5.95
C GLN A 512 -8.82 -16.25 -7.35
N ASP A 513 -9.00 -17.54 -7.62
CA ASP A 513 -9.25 -18.10 -8.95
C ASP A 513 -10.76 -18.12 -9.26
N ALA A 514 -11.17 -17.50 -10.37
CA ALA A 514 -12.54 -17.38 -10.85
C ALA A 514 -13.06 -18.66 -11.54
N ARG A 515 -12.22 -19.68 -11.78
CA ARG A 515 -12.58 -20.92 -12.49
C ARG A 515 -13.78 -21.65 -11.91
N PHE A 516 -14.04 -21.51 -10.61
CA PHE A 516 -15.07 -22.29 -9.93
C PHE A 516 -16.47 -21.87 -10.38
N GLN A 517 -16.68 -20.58 -10.67
CA GLN A 517 -17.92 -20.10 -11.25
C GLN A 517 -18.11 -20.62 -12.69
N VAL A 518 -17.03 -20.76 -13.44
CA VAL A 518 -17.03 -21.33 -14.80
C VAL A 518 -17.35 -22.83 -14.75
N GLU A 519 -16.82 -23.55 -13.75
CA GLU A 519 -17.16 -24.95 -13.49
C GLU A 519 -18.66 -25.10 -13.17
N GLU A 520 -19.21 -24.25 -12.30
CA GLU A 520 -20.64 -24.25 -11.99
C GLU A 520 -21.49 -23.88 -13.19
N ALA A 521 -21.10 -22.88 -13.99
CA ALA A 521 -21.80 -22.50 -15.22
C ALA A 521 -21.85 -23.67 -16.22
N CYS A 522 -20.76 -24.44 -16.37
CA CYS A 522 -20.79 -25.66 -17.18
C CYS A 522 -21.85 -26.64 -16.65
N ARG A 523 -21.88 -26.85 -15.32
CA ARG A 523 -22.82 -27.77 -14.67
C ARG A 523 -24.27 -27.30 -14.81
N ASP A 524 -24.50 -26.00 -14.80
CA ASP A 524 -25.82 -25.38 -15.06
C ASP A 524 -26.20 -25.36 -16.55
N GLY A 525 -25.37 -25.93 -17.43
CA GLY A 525 -25.65 -26.13 -18.85
C GLY A 525 -25.41 -24.90 -19.71
N PHE A 526 -24.45 -24.05 -19.35
CA PHE A 526 -24.04 -22.93 -20.18
C PHE A 526 -23.29 -23.39 -21.44
N ASP A 527 -23.56 -22.70 -22.56
CA ASP A 527 -22.73 -22.74 -23.75
C ASP A 527 -21.54 -21.79 -23.63
N PHE A 528 -20.39 -22.19 -24.19
CA PHE A 528 -19.19 -21.35 -24.24
C PHE A 528 -18.92 -20.92 -25.68
N VAL A 529 -18.95 -19.61 -25.93
CA VAL A 529 -18.86 -19.05 -27.28
C VAL A 529 -17.73 -18.05 -27.33
N ILE A 530 -16.65 -18.37 -28.04
CA ILE A 530 -15.57 -17.42 -28.29
C ILE A 530 -16.09 -16.32 -29.21
N ILE A 531 -15.87 -15.05 -28.86
CA ILE A 531 -16.12 -13.91 -29.75
C ILE A 531 -14.88 -13.59 -30.58
N ASN A 532 -15.05 -13.08 -31.80
CA ASN A 532 -13.91 -12.61 -32.59
C ASN A 532 -13.45 -11.20 -32.16
N ASN A 533 -12.25 -10.84 -32.61
CA ASN A 533 -11.68 -9.49 -32.64
C ASN A 533 -11.36 -8.82 -31.29
N LEU A 534 -12.24 -8.93 -30.30
CA LEU A 534 -12.09 -8.31 -28.99
C LEU A 534 -11.26 -9.17 -28.03
N PHE A 535 -10.44 -8.52 -27.22
CA PHE A 535 -9.54 -9.17 -26.27
C PHE A 535 -9.27 -8.26 -25.06
N THR A 536 -8.67 -8.83 -24.02
CA THR A 536 -8.07 -8.08 -22.92
C THR A 536 -6.58 -8.32 -22.84
N VAL A 537 -5.86 -7.39 -22.23
CA VAL A 537 -4.43 -7.50 -22.00
C VAL A 537 -4.10 -7.13 -20.57
N HIS A 538 -3.38 -8.02 -19.90
CA HIS A 538 -2.75 -7.73 -18.63
C HIS A 538 -1.44 -6.97 -18.87
N ALA A 539 -1.30 -5.79 -18.25
CA ALA A 539 -0.11 -4.96 -18.37
C ALA A 539 1.01 -5.41 -17.41
N GLY A 540 2.04 -6.11 -17.91
CA GLY A 540 3.40 -6.13 -17.35
C GLY A 540 3.67 -6.56 -15.90
N PHE A 541 4.57 -7.54 -15.72
CA PHE A 541 4.78 -8.23 -14.44
C PHE A 541 6.14 -8.01 -13.74
N ARG A 542 6.17 -8.15 -12.40
CA ARG A 542 7.41 -8.24 -11.58
C ARG A 542 7.61 -9.65 -11.03
N LYS A 543 8.62 -10.38 -11.55
CA LYS A 543 9.12 -11.68 -11.03
C LYS A 543 9.41 -11.76 -9.52
N ILE A 544 9.66 -10.62 -8.87
CA ILE A 544 10.14 -10.56 -7.47
C ILE A 544 8.98 -10.79 -6.48
N VAL A 545 7.74 -10.47 -6.84
CA VAL A 545 6.57 -10.63 -5.95
C VAL A 545 6.16 -12.11 -5.87
N ASP A 546 6.34 -12.87 -6.96
CA ASP A 546 5.93 -14.28 -7.06
C ASP A 546 6.78 -15.23 -6.19
N GLN A 547 8.05 -14.93 -5.95
CA GLN A 547 8.90 -15.75 -5.09
C GLN A 547 8.48 -15.71 -3.62
N MET A 548 7.78 -14.65 -3.19
CA MET A 548 7.18 -14.57 -1.84
C MET A 548 5.82 -15.28 -1.78
N ILE A 549 5.11 -15.40 -2.90
CA ILE A 549 3.80 -16.06 -3.03
C ILE A 549 3.91 -17.58 -2.82
N ASP A 550 5.02 -18.21 -3.21
CA ASP A 550 5.17 -19.67 -3.10
C ASP A 550 5.35 -20.18 -1.67
N GLY A 551 5.85 -19.34 -0.74
CA GLY A 551 6.05 -19.72 0.66
C GLY A 551 4.76 -19.81 1.50
N ALA A 552 3.72 -19.05 1.16
CA ALA A 552 2.45 -19.00 1.90
C ALA A 552 1.38 -20.02 1.41
N LYS A 553 1.66 -20.73 0.31
CA LYS A 553 0.70 -21.64 -0.36
C LYS A 553 0.45 -22.97 0.37
N ASN A 554 1.39 -23.45 1.20
CA ASN A 554 1.29 -24.84 1.71
C ASN A 554 0.21 -25.03 2.79
N ASP A 555 0.08 -24.11 3.75
CA ASP A 555 -0.90 -24.25 4.84
C ASP A 555 -2.34 -23.96 4.39
N THR A 556 -2.47 -23.04 3.44
CA THR A 556 -3.74 -22.60 2.85
C THR A 556 -4.30 -23.68 1.91
N MET A 557 -3.46 -24.37 1.13
CA MET A 557 -3.88 -25.40 0.17
C MET A 557 -4.79 -26.49 0.76
N ARG A 558 -4.53 -26.95 2.00
CA ARG A 558 -5.37 -27.96 2.66
C ARG A 558 -6.80 -27.47 2.90
N ILE A 559 -6.95 -26.21 3.30
CA ILE A 559 -8.26 -25.59 3.51
C ILE A 559 -9.00 -25.48 2.17
N MET A 560 -8.33 -25.06 1.09
CA MET A 560 -8.96 -25.03 -0.24
C MET A 560 -9.38 -26.43 -0.69
N LEU A 561 -8.54 -27.45 -0.54
CA LEU A 561 -8.90 -28.80 -0.99
C LEU A 561 -10.14 -29.34 -0.26
N ASN A 562 -10.29 -29.05 1.03
CA ASN A 562 -11.49 -29.41 1.78
C ASN A 562 -12.73 -28.63 1.31
N ASN A 563 -12.59 -27.31 1.19
CA ASN A 563 -13.66 -26.43 0.72
C ASN A 563 -14.08 -26.78 -0.72
N TYR A 564 -13.15 -27.17 -1.57
CA TYR A 564 -13.42 -27.62 -2.93
C TYR A 564 -14.22 -28.93 -2.95
N LYS A 565 -13.94 -29.88 -2.06
CA LYS A 565 -14.78 -31.09 -1.93
C LYS A 565 -16.23 -30.75 -1.60
N VAL A 566 -16.45 -29.84 -0.63
CA VAL A 566 -17.80 -29.39 -0.27
C VAL A 566 -18.50 -28.73 -1.46
N PHE A 567 -17.78 -27.87 -2.19
CA PHE A 567 -18.30 -27.26 -3.42
C PHE A 567 -18.66 -28.31 -4.48
N LYS A 568 -17.80 -29.30 -4.71
CA LYS A 568 -18.07 -30.41 -5.65
C LYS A 568 -19.30 -31.23 -5.26
N GLU A 569 -19.44 -31.56 -3.99
CA GLU A 569 -20.62 -32.25 -3.47
C GLU A 569 -21.89 -31.43 -3.72
N SER A 570 -21.85 -30.11 -3.51
CA SER A 570 -22.99 -29.24 -3.85
C SER A 570 -23.31 -29.22 -5.35
N LEU A 571 -22.30 -29.20 -6.23
CA LEU A 571 -22.51 -29.24 -7.68
C LEU A 571 -23.12 -30.58 -8.13
N ASP A 572 -22.74 -31.68 -7.49
CA ASP A 572 -23.29 -33.01 -7.75
C ASP A 572 -24.76 -33.14 -7.33
N LEU A 573 -25.15 -32.47 -6.25
CA LEU A 573 -26.54 -32.41 -5.80
C LEU A 573 -27.39 -31.47 -6.67
N LEU A 574 -26.89 -30.27 -6.99
CA LEU A 574 -27.63 -29.26 -7.74
C LEU A 574 -27.74 -29.58 -9.23
N TYR A 575 -26.70 -30.19 -9.81
CA TYR A 575 -26.58 -30.41 -11.25
C TYR A 575 -26.26 -31.87 -11.61
N PRO A 576 -27.12 -32.84 -11.25
CA PRO A 576 -26.82 -34.27 -11.44
C PRO A 576 -26.74 -34.67 -12.93
N ILE A 577 -27.52 -34.02 -13.80
CA ILE A 577 -27.62 -34.36 -15.24
C ILE A 577 -26.33 -34.04 -15.99
N ASN A 578 -25.73 -32.87 -15.73
CA ASN A 578 -24.55 -32.40 -16.45
C ASN A 578 -23.24 -32.85 -15.78
N LYS A 579 -23.32 -33.76 -14.79
CA LYS A 579 -22.14 -34.23 -14.04
C LYS A 579 -21.03 -34.75 -14.92
N PHE A 580 -21.39 -35.54 -15.93
CA PHE A 580 -20.43 -36.18 -16.82
C PHE A 580 -20.06 -35.33 -18.05
N LYS A 581 -20.77 -34.21 -18.29
CA LYS A 581 -20.48 -33.30 -19.41
C LYS A 581 -19.39 -32.27 -19.10
N CYS A 582 -19.11 -32.05 -17.82
CA CYS A 582 -18.12 -31.10 -17.32
C CYS A 582 -16.98 -31.85 -16.64
N PRO A 583 -16.03 -32.43 -17.41
CA PRO A 583 -15.02 -33.30 -16.86
C PRO A 583 -14.02 -32.53 -16.00
N GLU A 584 -13.63 -33.13 -14.88
CA GLU A 584 -12.36 -32.80 -14.23
C GLU A 584 -11.25 -33.34 -15.11
N LYS A 585 -10.33 -32.47 -15.56
CA LYS A 585 -9.12 -32.95 -16.23
C LYS A 585 -8.13 -33.31 -15.14
N ALA A 586 -7.81 -34.59 -15.04
CA ALA A 586 -6.78 -35.09 -14.14
C ALA A 586 -5.44 -34.39 -14.42
N VAL A 587 -4.60 -34.29 -13.38
CA VAL A 587 -3.20 -33.85 -13.49
C VAL A 587 -2.41 -34.94 -14.22
N GLU A 588 -2.60 -35.08 -15.53
CA GLU A 588 -1.78 -35.99 -16.32
C GLU A 588 -0.41 -35.35 -16.56
N HIS A 589 0.58 -35.96 -15.90
CA HIS A 589 2.02 -35.93 -16.18
C HIS A 589 2.75 -34.58 -16.11
N MET A 590 3.23 -34.24 -14.90
CA MET A 590 4.52 -33.56 -14.73
C MET A 590 5.50 -34.53 -14.07
N ILE A 591 6.20 -35.31 -14.91
CA ILE A 591 7.62 -35.62 -14.68
C ILE A 591 8.40 -34.52 -15.40
#